data_AF-A0A9P1BUP9-F1
#
_entry.id   AF-A0A9P1BUP9-F1
#
_cell.length_a   1.000
_cell.length_b   1.000
_cell.length_c   1.000
_cell.angle_alpha   90.00
_cell.angle_beta   90.00
_cell.angle_gamma   90.00
#
_symmetry.space_group_name_H-M   'P 1'
#
loop_
_entity.id
_entity.type
_entity.pdbx_description
1 polymer ?
#
loop_
_entity_poly.entity_id
_entity_poly.type
_entity_poly.pdbx_seq_one_letter_code
_entity_poly.pdbx_strand_id
1 'polypeptide(L)'
;MDCPCCCCLPNLTPMSPQGQALNSQSLYHCDAHCFVPKFTYHENGQQVYMVKPETCCGGCCVACDCCSGKGLVYIPFYFHGEKDEVIGGQYNDPNTPQIRKVWAGLMKECCSTADTFAVVFPQGSSAERKAGLLGLTFLIDFVYFEGHQSKSQT
;
A
#
# COMPACT_ATOMS: atom_id res chain seq x y z
N MET A 1 20.03 10.06 -6.89
CA MET A 1 19.36 10.22 -8.20
C MET A 1 17.97 10.74 -7.88
N ASP A 2 17.81 12.06 -7.80
CA ASP A 2 16.52 12.68 -7.52
C ASP A 2 15.67 12.57 -8.81
N CYS A 3 14.59 11.78 -8.80
CA CYS A 3 13.67 11.80 -9.93
C CYS A 3 13.04 13.20 -9.98
N PRO A 4 13.10 13.92 -11.12
CA PRO A 4 12.45 15.22 -11.30
C PRO A 4 10.92 15.20 -11.05
N CYS A 5 10.35 14.00 -10.97
CA CYS A 5 8.95 13.70 -10.74
C CYS A 5 8.55 13.61 -9.25
N CYS A 6 9.49 13.62 -8.29
CA CYS A 6 9.23 13.36 -6.87
C CYS A 6 8.98 14.61 -6.00
N CYS A 7 8.30 15.64 -6.50
CA CYS A 7 7.93 16.82 -5.70
C CYS A 7 6.49 16.72 -5.16
N CYS A 8 6.25 17.27 -3.96
CA CYS A 8 4.94 17.30 -3.31
C CYS A 8 4.31 15.91 -3.06
N LEU A 9 5.12 14.93 -2.65
CA LEU A 9 4.64 13.57 -2.41
C LEU A 9 3.62 13.53 -1.26
N PRO A 10 2.50 12.81 -1.45
CA PRO A 10 1.47 12.70 -0.44
C PRO A 10 1.99 11.93 0.78
N ASN A 11 1.57 12.40 1.96
CA ASN A 11 1.84 11.76 3.24
C ASN A 11 0.60 11.83 4.12
N LEU A 12 0.54 10.96 5.11
CA LEU A 12 -0.56 10.87 6.05
C LEU A 12 -0.01 10.66 7.46
N THR A 13 -0.44 11.53 8.37
CA THR A 13 -0.15 11.43 9.80
C THR A 13 -1.48 11.22 10.53
N PRO A 14 -1.70 10.05 11.17
CA PRO A 14 -2.92 9.78 11.88
C PRO A 14 -2.98 10.57 13.19
N MET A 15 -4.17 11.06 13.55
CA MET A 15 -4.38 11.90 14.73
C MET A 15 -5.33 11.24 15.73
N SER A 16 -5.15 11.55 17.00
CA SER A 16 -6.09 11.23 18.06
C SER A 16 -7.32 12.15 18.02
N PRO A 17 -8.42 11.81 18.71
CA PRO A 17 -9.58 12.70 18.85
C PRO A 17 -9.24 14.06 19.50
N GLN A 18 -8.15 14.14 20.26
CA GLN A 18 -7.66 15.37 20.88
C GLN A 18 -6.77 16.20 19.93
N GLY A 19 -6.59 15.77 18.67
CA GLY A 19 -5.76 16.44 17.67
C GLY A 19 -4.26 16.18 17.81
N GLN A 20 -3.86 15.20 18.64
CA GLN A 20 -2.45 14.83 18.79
C GLN A 20 -2.05 13.80 17.73
N ALA A 21 -0.93 14.01 17.03
CA ALA A 21 -0.39 13.01 16.12
C ALA A 21 -0.05 11.72 16.88
N LEU A 22 -0.51 10.58 16.37
CA LEU A 22 0.06 9.29 16.72
C LEU A 22 1.47 9.31 16.16
N ASN A 23 2.48 8.84 16.90
CA ASN A 23 3.91 9.00 16.56
C ASN A 23 4.35 8.17 15.33
N SER A 24 3.49 8.04 14.35
CA SER A 24 3.66 7.31 13.11
C SER A 24 3.33 8.20 11.92
N GLN A 25 4.01 7.97 10.80
CA GLN A 25 3.79 8.70 9.56
C GLN A 25 3.87 7.75 8.38
N SER A 26 2.96 7.91 7.43
CA SER A 26 2.95 7.16 6.17
C SER A 26 3.29 8.10 5.02
N LEU A 27 4.18 7.71 4.12
CA LEU A 27 4.59 8.54 2.99
C LEU A 27 4.63 7.73 1.71
N TYR A 28 4.24 8.34 0.59
CA TYR A 28 4.55 7.77 -0.72
C TYR A 28 6.06 7.89 -1.00
N HIS A 29 6.66 6.80 -1.45
CA HIS A 29 8.08 6.75 -1.78
C HIS A 29 8.25 6.70 -3.30
N CYS A 30 8.95 7.70 -3.83
CA CYS A 30 9.19 7.88 -5.24
C CYS A 30 10.68 7.65 -5.53
N ASP A 31 10.99 6.73 -6.43
CA ASP A 31 12.35 6.39 -6.86
C ASP A 31 12.41 6.24 -8.40
N ALA A 32 13.55 5.79 -8.93
CA ALA A 32 13.72 5.60 -10.38
C ALA A 32 12.80 4.52 -10.98
N HIS A 33 12.21 3.64 -10.17
CA HIS A 33 11.32 2.57 -10.61
C HIS A 33 9.85 3.02 -10.49
N CYS A 34 9.49 4.08 -11.21
CA CYS A 34 8.19 4.75 -11.10
C CYS A 34 6.96 3.86 -11.41
N PHE A 35 7.17 2.67 -11.99
CA PHE A 35 6.10 1.72 -12.31
C PHE A 35 5.72 0.82 -11.12
N VAL A 36 6.44 0.92 -10.00
CA VAL A 36 6.12 0.19 -8.77
C VAL A 36 5.72 1.21 -7.70
N PRO A 37 4.44 1.23 -7.29
CA PRO A 37 4.00 2.10 -6.20
C PRO A 37 4.63 1.61 -4.89
N LYS A 38 5.28 2.53 -4.16
CA LYS A 38 5.97 2.23 -2.91
C LYS A 38 5.53 3.21 -1.85
N PHE A 39 5.38 2.72 -0.64
CA PHE A 39 5.02 3.52 0.51
C PHE A 39 5.94 3.18 1.67
N THR A 40 6.25 4.16 2.51
CA THR A 40 7.05 3.95 3.71
C THR A 40 6.22 4.27 4.94
N TYR A 41 6.38 3.44 5.97
CA TYR A 41 5.76 3.63 7.27
C TYR A 41 6.86 3.89 8.30
N HIS A 42 6.72 5.00 9.01
CA HIS A 42 7.68 5.48 10.00
C HIS A 42 7.04 5.50 11.37
N GLU A 43 7.82 5.19 12.40
CA GLU A 43 7.47 5.36 13.80
C GLU A 43 8.59 6.13 14.51
N ASN A 44 8.24 7.16 15.27
CA ASN A 44 9.20 8.04 15.96
C ASN A 44 10.30 8.58 15.02
N GLY A 45 9.97 8.80 13.74
CA GLY A 45 10.90 9.28 12.71
C GLY A 45 11.82 8.22 12.09
N GLN A 46 11.71 6.95 12.48
CA GLN A 46 12.45 5.84 11.86
C GLN A 46 11.55 5.04 10.93
N GLN A 47 12.03 4.72 9.72
CA GLN A 47 11.33 3.83 8.80
C GLN A 47 11.28 2.41 9.38
N VAL A 48 10.07 1.92 9.62
CA VAL A 48 9.83 0.56 10.12
C VAL A 48 9.51 -0.39 8.99
N TYR A 49 8.70 0.05 8.00
CA TYR A 49 8.33 -0.77 6.86
C TYR A 49 8.43 -0.03 5.54
N MET A 50 8.86 -0.76 4.51
CA MET A 50 8.58 -0.44 3.11
C MET A 50 7.40 -1.31 2.65
N VAL A 51 6.39 -0.69 2.06
CA VAL A 51 5.16 -1.37 1.64
C VAL A 51 5.00 -1.22 0.13
N LYS A 52 5.11 -2.34 -0.57
CA LYS A 52 5.11 -2.38 -2.05
C LYS A 52 4.61 -3.73 -2.56
N PRO A 53 4.14 -3.80 -3.82
CA PRO A 53 3.82 -5.07 -4.46
C PRO A 53 5.03 -5.99 -4.60
N GLU A 54 4.77 -7.26 -4.87
CA GLU A 54 5.78 -8.14 -5.46
C GLU A 54 6.26 -7.53 -6.78
N THR A 55 7.57 -7.63 -7.06
CA THR A 55 8.19 -7.04 -8.25
C THR A 55 8.96 -8.05 -9.07
N CYS A 56 8.99 -7.88 -10.38
CA CYS A 56 9.81 -8.66 -11.31
C CYS A 56 10.87 -7.77 -11.98
N CYS A 57 11.68 -8.35 -12.88
CA CYS A 57 12.67 -7.62 -13.68
C CYS A 57 13.63 -6.74 -12.83
N GLY A 58 14.07 -7.25 -11.67
CA GLY A 58 14.97 -6.54 -10.77
C GLY A 58 14.34 -5.39 -9.98
N GLY A 59 13.01 -5.36 -9.83
CA GLY A 59 12.31 -4.31 -9.07
C GLY A 59 11.69 -3.21 -9.93
N CYS A 60 11.82 -3.30 -11.26
CA CYS A 60 11.37 -2.28 -12.20
C CYS A 60 9.87 -2.29 -12.47
N CYS A 61 9.21 -3.43 -12.28
CA CYS A 61 7.80 -3.63 -12.60
C CYS A 61 7.12 -4.43 -11.49
N VAL A 62 5.83 -4.18 -11.27
CA VAL A 62 5.01 -5.07 -10.43
C VAL A 62 5.00 -6.47 -11.07
N ALA A 63 5.19 -7.50 -10.26
CA ALA A 63 5.03 -8.89 -10.65
C ALA A 63 3.53 -9.16 -10.90
N CYS A 64 3.05 -8.71 -12.04
CA CYS A 64 1.81 -9.20 -12.61
C CYS A 64 2.15 -10.25 -13.66
N ASP A 65 1.16 -11.07 -14.01
CA ASP A 65 1.17 -11.92 -15.19
C ASP A 65 1.10 -11.04 -16.45
N CYS A 66 2.08 -10.15 -16.65
CA CYS A 66 2.19 -9.26 -17.81
C CYS A 66 2.36 -10.03 -19.14
N CYS A 67 2.51 -11.36 -19.08
CA CYS A 67 2.46 -12.27 -20.22
C CYS A 67 1.15 -13.09 -20.33
N SER A 68 0.18 -12.93 -19.43
CA SER A 68 -1.05 -13.76 -19.38
C SER A 68 -2.36 -13.00 -19.13
N GLY A 69 -2.33 -11.66 -19.00
CA GLY A 69 -3.53 -10.81 -19.14
C GLY A 69 -4.51 -10.83 -17.97
N LYS A 70 -4.10 -11.22 -16.76
CA LYS A 70 -4.93 -11.11 -15.54
C LYS A 70 -4.69 -9.77 -14.83
N GLY A 71 -5.79 -9.09 -14.49
CA GLY A 71 -5.84 -7.65 -14.23
C GLY A 71 -5.09 -7.14 -12.98
N LEU A 72 -4.62 -5.89 -13.10
CA LEU A 72 -3.88 -5.07 -12.13
C LEU A 72 -4.67 -4.74 -10.84
N VAL A 73 -5.91 -5.20 -10.70
CA VAL A 73 -6.85 -4.73 -9.66
C VAL A 73 -6.71 -5.50 -8.33
N TYR A 74 -6.01 -6.64 -8.33
CA TYR A 74 -5.86 -7.52 -7.16
C TYR A 74 -4.46 -7.49 -6.52
N ILE A 75 -3.62 -6.51 -6.87
CA ILE A 75 -2.22 -6.49 -6.45
C ILE A 75 -2.12 -6.28 -4.92
N PRO A 76 -1.64 -7.27 -4.15
CA PRO A 76 -1.38 -7.08 -2.73
C PRO A 76 -0.09 -6.28 -2.50
N PHE A 77 -0.11 -5.42 -1.49
CA PHE A 77 1.04 -4.67 -1.02
C PHE A 77 1.62 -5.37 0.21
N TYR A 78 2.84 -5.89 0.09
CA TYR A 78 3.50 -6.63 1.17
C TYR A 78 4.38 -5.72 2.01
N PHE A 79 4.49 -6.04 3.30
CA PHE A 79 5.40 -5.36 4.20
C PHE A 79 6.81 -5.91 4.04
N HIS A 80 7.78 -5.01 3.92
CA HIS A 80 9.20 -5.29 3.84
C HIS A 80 9.95 -4.65 5.00
N GLY A 81 10.96 -5.35 5.52
CA GLY A 81 11.83 -4.88 6.60
C GLY A 81 12.95 -3.97 6.12
N GLU A 82 13.99 -3.82 6.95
CA GLU A 82 15.14 -2.95 6.68
C GLU A 82 16.00 -3.44 5.49
N LYS A 83 16.03 -4.75 5.22
CA LYS A 83 16.82 -5.33 4.12
C LYS A 83 15.99 -5.59 2.88
N ASP A 84 14.81 -4.96 2.78
CA ASP A 84 13.87 -5.12 1.68
C ASP A 84 13.38 -6.58 1.50
N GLU A 85 13.36 -7.35 2.59
CA GLU A 85 12.80 -8.69 2.65
C GLU A 85 11.33 -8.66 3.09
N VAL A 86 10.49 -9.51 2.49
CA VAL A 86 9.10 -9.68 2.92
C VAL A 86 9.08 -10.22 4.34
N ILE A 87 8.33 -9.56 5.22
CA ILE A 87 8.25 -9.97 6.63
C ILE A 87 7.12 -10.96 6.87
N GLY A 88 7.34 -11.93 7.76
CA GLY A 88 6.29 -12.80 8.29
C GLY A 88 5.70 -13.79 7.28
N GLY A 89 6.35 -14.04 6.14
CA GLY A 89 5.87 -15.01 5.17
C GLY A 89 6.58 -14.94 3.83
N GLN A 90 5.87 -15.34 2.78
CA GLN A 90 6.31 -15.32 1.38
C GLN A 90 5.25 -14.62 0.53
N TYR A 91 5.62 -14.20 -0.67
CA TYR A 91 4.63 -13.73 -1.64
C TYR A 91 3.60 -14.82 -1.94
N ASN A 92 2.37 -14.40 -2.26
CA ASN A 92 1.24 -15.24 -2.62
C ASN A 92 0.65 -16.10 -1.48
N ASP A 93 1.14 -15.97 -0.25
CA ASP A 93 0.47 -16.52 0.94
C ASP A 93 -0.53 -15.49 1.51
N PRO A 94 -1.82 -15.84 1.67
CA PRO A 94 -2.85 -14.94 2.21
C PRO A 94 -2.62 -14.52 3.66
N ASN A 95 -1.81 -15.27 4.43
CA ASN A 95 -1.46 -14.98 5.82
C ASN A 95 -0.19 -14.14 5.96
N THR A 96 0.57 -13.94 4.87
CA THR A 96 1.68 -12.99 4.87
C THR A 96 1.14 -11.59 5.13
N PRO A 97 1.78 -10.80 6.02
CA PRO A 97 1.47 -9.41 6.22
C PRO A 97 1.35 -8.66 4.90
N GLN A 98 0.18 -8.09 4.64
CA GLN A 98 -0.13 -7.38 3.40
C GLN A 98 -1.36 -6.49 3.55
N ILE A 99 -1.45 -5.49 2.68
CA ILE A 99 -2.65 -4.68 2.45
C ILE A 99 -3.15 -5.02 1.05
N ARG A 100 -4.43 -5.41 0.91
CA ARG A 100 -5.03 -5.71 -0.39
C ARG A 100 -6.45 -5.20 -0.49
N LYS A 101 -6.83 -4.75 -1.68
CA LYS A 101 -8.22 -4.45 -2.01
C LYS A 101 -8.99 -5.76 -2.24
N VAL A 102 -10.14 -5.90 -1.59
CA VAL A 102 -11.04 -7.04 -1.70
C VAL A 102 -12.25 -6.61 -2.51
N TRP A 103 -12.38 -7.12 -3.74
CA TRP A 103 -13.58 -6.91 -4.55
C TRP A 103 -14.56 -8.08 -4.35
N ALA A 104 -15.82 -7.78 -4.04
CA ALA A 104 -16.86 -8.78 -3.80
C ALA A 104 -17.47 -9.37 -5.09
N GLY A 105 -16.89 -9.09 -6.26
CA GLY A 105 -17.34 -9.56 -7.56
C GLY A 105 -18.39 -8.66 -8.24
N LEU A 106 -18.57 -8.87 -9.55
CA LEU A 106 -19.40 -8.10 -10.49
C LEU A 106 -20.87 -7.93 -10.05
N MET A 107 -21.39 -8.76 -9.14
CA MET A 107 -22.79 -8.73 -8.70
C MET A 107 -23.10 -7.77 -7.53
N LYS A 108 -22.09 -7.08 -6.97
CA LYS A 108 -22.30 -6.09 -5.89
C LYS A 108 -22.05 -4.63 -6.32
N GLU A 109 -21.73 -4.40 -7.60
CA GLU A 109 -21.46 -3.06 -8.14
C GLU A 109 -22.72 -2.20 -8.36
N CYS A 110 -23.93 -2.78 -8.26
CA CYS A 110 -25.15 -2.00 -8.47
C CYS A 110 -25.56 -1.17 -7.22
N CYS A 111 -24.98 -1.42 -6.04
CA CYS A 111 -25.47 -0.81 -4.79
C CYS A 111 -24.43 -0.14 -3.88
N SER A 112 -23.12 -0.30 -4.09
CA SER A 112 -22.14 0.55 -3.37
C SER A 112 -20.77 0.62 -4.02
N THR A 113 -20.29 1.82 -4.31
CA THR A 113 -18.89 2.17 -4.68
C THR A 113 -17.94 2.09 -3.48
N ALA A 114 -18.28 1.30 -2.45
CA ALA A 114 -17.49 1.20 -1.23
C ALA A 114 -16.34 0.20 -1.43
N ASP A 115 -15.11 0.70 -1.39
CA ASP A 115 -13.93 -0.13 -1.47
C ASP A 115 -13.72 -0.90 -0.15
N THR A 116 -13.53 -2.22 -0.26
CA THR A 116 -13.22 -3.07 0.89
C THR A 116 -11.74 -3.40 0.89
N PHE A 117 -11.06 -3.21 2.03
CA PHE A 117 -9.66 -3.57 2.21
C PHE A 117 -9.50 -4.68 3.23
N ALA A 118 -8.57 -5.60 2.95
CA ALA A 118 -8.07 -6.55 3.93
C ALA A 118 -6.65 -6.16 4.31
N VAL A 119 -6.41 -6.03 5.62
CA VAL A 119 -5.09 -5.75 6.19
C VAL A 119 -4.69 -6.93 7.07
N VAL A 120 -3.61 -7.60 6.69
CA VAL A 120 -2.94 -8.59 7.52
C VAL A 120 -1.77 -7.89 8.18
N PHE A 121 -1.90 -7.62 9.48
CA PHE A 121 -0.87 -6.89 10.22
C PHE A 121 0.37 -7.75 10.48
N PRO A 122 1.57 -7.16 10.47
CA PRO A 122 2.78 -7.81 10.98
C PRO A 122 2.58 -8.35 12.40
N GLN A 123 3.14 -9.53 12.67
CA GLN A 123 3.06 -10.16 13.99
C GLN A 123 3.63 -9.23 15.08
N GLY A 124 2.95 -9.17 16.22
CA GLY A 124 3.39 -8.33 17.35
C GLY A 124 3.09 -6.84 17.19
N SER A 125 2.37 -6.41 16.15
CA SER A 125 1.98 -5.00 15.99
C SER A 125 1.10 -4.53 17.15
N SER A 126 1.54 -3.45 17.83
CA SER A 126 0.77 -2.79 18.89
C SER A 126 -0.52 -2.15 18.35
N ALA A 127 -1.44 -1.76 19.24
CA ALA A 127 -2.66 -1.05 18.84
C ALA A 127 -2.35 0.27 18.12
N GLU A 128 -1.34 1.01 18.59
CA GLU A 128 -0.88 2.26 17.97
C GLU A 128 -0.33 2.02 16.57
N ARG A 129 0.54 1.01 16.41
CA ARG A 129 1.07 0.62 15.10
C ARG A 129 -0.05 0.23 14.14
N LYS A 130 -1.02 -0.56 14.60
CA LYS A 130 -2.19 -0.95 13.77
C LYS A 130 -2.98 0.26 13.32
N ALA A 131 -3.22 1.24 14.20
CA ALA A 131 -3.87 2.49 13.83
C ALA A 131 -3.08 3.26 12.78
N GLY A 132 -1.75 3.33 12.93
CA GLY A 132 -0.86 3.92 11.93
C GLY A 132 -0.91 3.22 10.57
N LEU A 133 -0.90 1.88 10.57
CA LEU A 133 -1.00 1.05 9.37
C LEU A 133 -2.37 1.12 8.68
N LEU A 134 -3.44 1.39 9.42
CA LEU A 134 -4.74 1.75 8.83
C LEU A 134 -4.67 3.11 8.14
N GLY A 135 -3.97 4.09 8.72
CA GLY A 135 -3.64 5.35 8.05
C GLY A 135 -2.87 5.13 6.74
N LEU A 136 -1.86 4.25 6.74
CA LEU A 136 -1.17 3.84 5.52
C LEU A 136 -2.14 3.24 4.48
N THR A 137 -3.08 2.41 4.93
CA THR A 137 -4.08 1.80 4.05
C THR A 137 -4.91 2.86 3.33
N PHE A 138 -5.34 3.92 4.03
CA PHE A 138 -6.04 5.05 3.42
C PHE A 138 -5.15 5.85 2.45
N LEU A 139 -3.87 6.03 2.77
CA LEU A 139 -2.93 6.68 1.86
C LEU A 139 -2.75 5.86 0.57
N ILE A 140 -2.68 4.53 0.67
CA ILE A 140 -2.63 3.64 -0.49
C ILE A 140 -3.91 3.77 -1.33
N ASP A 141 -5.08 3.81 -0.69
CA ASP A 141 -6.36 4.00 -1.38
C ASP A 141 -6.39 5.31 -2.19
N PHE A 142 -6.08 6.43 -1.53
CA PHE A 142 -6.04 7.76 -2.12
C PHE A 142 -5.06 7.87 -3.30
N VAL A 143 -3.84 7.35 -3.12
CA VAL A 143 -2.76 7.54 -4.11
C VAL A 143 -2.84 6.53 -5.25
N TYR A 144 -3.13 5.26 -4.93
CA TYR A 144 -3.04 4.17 -5.90
C TYR A 144 -4.39 3.78 -6.47
N PHE A 145 -5.45 3.69 -5.67
CA PHE A 145 -6.73 3.13 -6.14
C PHE A 145 -7.71 4.20 -6.65
N GLU A 146 -7.86 5.34 -5.98
CA GLU A 146 -8.78 6.41 -6.42
C GLU A 146 -8.35 7.07 -7.74
N GLY A 147 -7.04 7.27 -7.96
CA GLY A 147 -6.50 7.82 -9.20
C GLY A 147 -6.80 6.98 -10.46
N HIS A 148 -7.07 5.68 -10.30
CA HIS A 148 -7.35 4.75 -11.41
C HIS A 148 -8.86 4.54 -11.66
N GLN A 149 -9.76 5.03 -10.80
CA GLN A 149 -11.22 4.88 -10.99
C GLN A 149 -11.88 5.97 -11.83
N SER A 150 -11.16 7.05 -12.16
CA SER A 150 -11.69 8.22 -12.91
C SER A 150 -12.02 7.98 -14.41
N LYS A 151 -12.02 6.73 -14.90
CA LYS A 151 -12.29 6.38 -16.32
C LYS A 151 -13.56 5.56 -16.57
N SER A 152 -14.60 5.67 -15.74
CA SER A 152 -15.87 4.93 -15.93
C SER A 152 -17.13 5.81 -15.90
N GLN A 153 -17.04 7.05 -16.35
CA GLN A 153 -18.22 7.86 -16.70
C GLN A 153 -18.03 8.46 -18.10
N THR A 154 -18.37 7.68 -19.13
CA THR A 154 -18.70 8.20 -20.47
C THR A 154 -20.03 7.61 -20.88
#